data_AF-A0A0D8BQ11-F1
#
_entry.id   AF-A0A0D8BQ11-F1
#
_cell.length_a   1.000
_cell.length_b   1.000
_cell.length_c   1.000
_cell.angle_alpha   90.00
_cell.angle_beta   90.00
_cell.angle_gamma   90.00
#
_symmetry.space_group_name_H-M   'P 1'
#
loop_
_entity.id
_entity.type
_entity.pdbx_description
1 polymer ?
#
loop_
_entity_poly.entity_id
_entity_poly.type
_entity_poly.pdbx_seq_one_letter_code
_entity_poly.pdbx_strand_id
1 'polypeptide(L)' 'MIKEFDHVILKDGREGAVVEVFGDQELFLVDIGSSPADWETIQVTRDEIEKVIPQ' A
#
# COMPACT_ATOMS: atom_id res chain seq x y z
N MET A 1 -11.70 0.12 -6.13
CA MET A 1 -11.09 -1.18 -5.86
C MET A 1 -9.60 -1.00 -6.03
N ILE A 2 -8.83 -1.34 -5.01
CA ILE A 2 -7.38 -1.26 -4.99
C ILE A 2 -6.83 -2.52 -5.64
N LYS A 3 -5.80 -2.36 -6.48
CA LYS A 3 -5.17 -3.43 -7.26
C LYS A 3 -3.67 -3.45 -6.98
N GLU A 4 -3.02 -4.56 -7.32
CA GLU A 4 -1.56 -4.62 -7.39
C GLU A 4 -1.02 -3.50 -8.29
N PHE A 5 0.10 -2.92 -7.89
CA PHE A 5 0.79 -1.78 -8.49
C PHE A 5 0.07 -0.42 -8.35
N ASP A 6 -1.09 -0.34 -7.69
CA ASP A 6 -1.65 0.95 -7.29
C ASP A 6 -0.71 1.63 -6.28
N HIS A 7 -0.49 2.94 -6.46
CA HIS A 7 0.20 3.76 -5.47
C HIS A 7 -0.83 4.25 -4.45
N VAL A 8 -0.59 4.00 -3.17
CA VAL A 8 -1.49 4.37 -2.07
C VAL A 8 -0.81 5.28 -1.05
N ILE A 9 -1.61 6.11 -0.39
CA ILE A 9 -1.23 6.84 0.82
C ILE A 9 -1.90 6.16 2.01
N LEU A 10 -1.11 5.89 3.05
CA LEU A 10 -1.57 5.35 4.32
C LEU A 10 -1.98 6.49 5.27
N LYS A 11 -2.84 6.19 6.24
CA LYS A 11 -3.34 7.19 7.21
C LYS A 11 -2.27 7.83 8.09
N ASP A 12 -1.13 7.15 8.26
CA ASP A 12 0.02 7.69 8.99
C ASP A 12 0.91 8.61 8.14
N GLY A 13 0.56 8.82 6.87
CA GLY A 13 1.26 9.69 5.93
C GLY A 13 2.35 9.01 5.11
N ARG A 14 2.65 7.72 5.34
CA ARG A 14 3.52 6.94 4.45
C ARG A 14 2.82 6.68 3.12
N GLU A 15 3.62 6.51 2.07
CA GLU A 15 3.15 6.14 0.74
C GLU A 15 3.89 4.90 0.25
N GLY A 16 3.27 4.15 -0.66
CA GLY A 16 3.86 2.92 -1.18
C GLY A 16 3.04 2.29 -2.30
N ALA A 17 3.62 1.26 -2.92
CA ALA A 17 2.98 0.50 -3.98
C ALA A 17 2.36 -0.78 -3.42
N VAL A 18 1.13 -1.07 -3.79
CA VAL A 18 0.46 -2.34 -3.45
C VAL A 18 1.16 -3.45 -4.22
N VAL A 19 1.61 -4.51 -3.54
CA VAL A 19 2.28 -5.66 -4.19
C VAL A 19 1.46 -6.93 -4.14
N GLU A 20 0.50 -7.04 -3.21
CA GLU A 20 -0.44 -8.16 -3.13
C GLU A 20 -1.75 -7.72 -2.46
N VAL A 21 -2.87 -8.28 -2.90
CA VAL A 21 -4.21 -8.04 -2.33
C VAL A 21 -4.80 -9.37 -1.85
N PHE A 22 -5.18 -9.44 -0.58
CA PHE A 22 -5.79 -10.63 0.02
C PHE A 22 -7.29 -10.47 0.26
N GLY A 23 -8.02 -11.58 0.14
CA GLY A 23 -9.46 -11.64 0.35
C GLY A 23 -10.22 -10.73 -0.62
N ASP A 24 -11.36 -10.21 -0.17
CA ASP A 24 -12.16 -9.24 -0.91
C ASP A 24 -11.86 -7.81 -0.44
N GLN A 25 -10.60 -7.38 -0.64
CA GLN A 25 -10.10 -6.05 -0.27
C GLN A 25 -9.89 -5.81 1.24
N GLU A 26 -9.60 -6.86 2.03
CA GLU A 26 -9.46 -6.75 3.49
C GLU A 26 -8.03 -6.38 3.92
N LEU A 27 -7.03 -6.99 3.27
CA LEU A 27 -5.62 -6.93 3.62
C LEU A 27 -4.76 -6.74 2.38
N PHE A 28 -3.67 -6.00 2.53
CA PHE A 28 -2.77 -5.61 1.45
C PHE A 28 -1.32 -5.75 1.91
N LEU A 29 -0.43 -6.19 1.02
CA LEU A 29 0.99 -5.91 1.17
C LEU A 29 1.31 -4.64 0.40
N VAL A 30 2.00 -3.72 1.07
CA VAL A 30 2.44 -2.44 0.49
C VAL A 30 3.93 -2.33 0.68
N ASP A 31 4.65 -2.11 -0.41
CA ASP A 31 6.07 -1.78 -0.38
C ASP A 31 6.22 -0.27 -0.18
N ILE A 32 6.76 0.11 0.97
CA ILE A 32 6.99 1.50 1.35
C ILE A 32 8.49 1.82 1.29
N GLY A 33 8.81 3.11 1.31
CA GLY A 33 10.19 3.59 1.25
C GLY A 33 10.56 4.10 -0.13
N SER A 34 11.65 4.87 -0.18
CA SER A 34 12.06 5.62 -1.38
C SER A 34 13.21 4.99 -2.15
N SER A 35 13.89 4.01 -1.55
CA SER A 35 15.09 3.38 -2.09
C SER A 35 15.31 1.97 -1.52
N PRO A 36 16.18 1.16 -2.13
CA PRO A 36 16.53 -0.16 -1.59
C PRO A 36 17.10 -0.16 -0.16
N ALA A 37 17.52 1.00 0.36
CA ALA A 37 18.06 1.12 1.71
C ALA A 37 16.97 1.22 2.79
N ASP A 38 15.77 1.69 2.41
CA ASP A 38 14.63 1.94 3.30
C ASP A 38 13.36 1.20 2.87
N TRP A 39 13.45 0.33 1.86
CA TRP A 39 12.33 -0.50 1.45
C TRP A 39 11.90 -1.46 2.54
N GLU A 40 10.60 -1.47 2.79
CA GLU A 40 9.95 -2.36 3.72
C GLU A 40 8.60 -2.76 3.14
N THR A 41 8.36 -4.06 3.04
CA THR A 41 7.03 -4.57 2.71
C THR A 41 6.25 -4.76 3.99
N ILE A 42 5.18 -3.97 4.16
CA ILE A 42 4.31 -4.01 5.32
C ILE A 42 2.94 -4.56 4.96
N GLN A 43 2.30 -5.20 5.93
CA GLN A 43 0.91 -5.60 5.83
C GLN A 43 0.01 -4.49 6.40
N VAL A 44 -1.01 -4.10 5.64
CA VAL A 44 -1.99 -3.09 6.06
C VAL A 44 -3.42 -3.57 5.79
N THR A 45 -4.34 -3.15 6.62
CA THR A 45 -5.78 -3.33 6.42
C THR A 45 -6.35 -2.27 5.50
N ARG A 46 -7.54 -2.53 4.93
CA ARG A 46 -8.25 -1.54 4.10
C ARG A 46 -8.42 -0.18 4.76
N ASP A 47 -8.67 -0.19 6.06
CA ASP A 47 -8.92 0.99 6.87
C ASP A 47 -7.67 1.80 7.15
N GLU A 48 -6.47 1.25 6.95
CA GLU A 48 -5.20 1.98 7.06
C GLU A 48 -4.83 2.70 5.77
N ILE A 49 -5.47 2.36 4.63
CA ILE A 49 -5.28 3.04 3.35
C ILE A 49 -6.22 4.25 3.25
N GLU A 50 -5.63 5.44 3.23
CA GLU A 50 -6.35 6.70 3.11
C GLU A 50 -6.90 6.90 1.68
N LYS A 51 -6.04 6.75 0.67
CA LYS A 51 -6.43 6.92 -0.74
C LYS A 51 -5.47 6.27 -1.72
N VAL A 52 -5.96 6.01 -2.93
CA VAL A 52 -5.15 5.63 -4.10
C VAL A 52 -4.76 6.91 -4.84
N ILE A 53 -3.50 7.03 -5.23
CA ILE A 53 -2.99 8.09 -6.10
C ILE A 53 -3.20 7.66 -7.55
N PRO A 54 -3.97 8.40 -8.36
CA PRO A 54 -4.06 8.15 -9.80
C PRO A 54 -2.70 8.31 -10.46
N GLN A 55 -2.33 7.39 -11.35
CA GLN A 55 -1.19 7.59 -12.26
C GLN A 55 -1.55 8.55 -13.40
#